data_AF-A0A7M4DGN7-F1
#
_entry.id   AF-A0A7M4DGN7-F1
#
_cell.length_a   1.000
_cell.length_b   1.000
_cell.length_c   1.000
_cell.angle_alpha   90.00
_cell.angle_beta   90.00
_cell.angle_gamma   90.00
#
_symmetry.space_group_name_H-M   'P 1'
#
loop_
_entity.id
_entity.type
_entity.pdbx_description
1 polymer ?
#
loop_
_entity_poly.entity_id
_entity_poly.type
_entity_poly.pdbx_seq_one_letter_code
_entity_poly.pdbx_strand_id
1 'polypeptide(L)'
;MAEPNLFEELKAVLADFKSFLDDNVATIKPAIQAIASLVPQVTELIDLLVELMNKLKTEIQNLDVGAIPGLGEVAEFTGKIPAFLDAAKKILPGETGAIESIADVASVVTGLPSVDQVKTELLDLITAITTHLNSLKP
;
A
#
# COMPACT_ATOMS: atom_id res chain seq x y z
N MET A 1 -15.42 4.02 11.98
CA MET A 1 -14.51 3.51 10.94
C MET A 1 -13.45 4.57 10.80
N ALA A 2 -12.17 4.24 11.00
CA ALA A 2 -11.11 5.22 10.75
C ALA A 2 -11.12 5.56 9.24
N GLU A 3 -11.00 6.84 8.90
CA GLU A 3 -10.75 7.23 7.52
C GLU A 3 -9.48 6.50 7.04
N PRO A 4 -9.48 5.90 5.84
CA PRO A 4 -8.27 5.28 5.31
C PRO A 4 -7.17 6.34 5.27
N ASN A 5 -6.01 6.01 5.82
CA ASN A 5 -4.89 6.92 5.75
C ASN A 5 -4.47 7.10 4.27
N LEU A 6 -3.77 8.20 3.96
CA LEU A 6 -3.34 8.54 2.60
C LEU A 6 -2.61 7.40 1.86
N PHE A 7 -1.88 6.55 2.58
CA PHE A 7 -1.19 5.40 1.99
C PHE A 7 -2.15 4.28 1.60
N GLU A 8 -3.16 4.00 2.42
CA GLU A 8 -4.19 3.01 2.08
C GLU A 8 -5.07 3.49 0.92
N GLU A 9 -5.36 4.79 0.84
CA GLU A 9 -6.05 5.37 -0.31
C GLU A 9 -5.22 5.25 -1.59
N LEU A 10 -3.94 5.64 -1.53
CA LEU A 10 -3.02 5.51 -2.66
C LEU A 10 -2.86 4.06 -3.10
N LYS A 11 -2.67 3.14 -2.15
CA LYS A 11 -2.58 1.71 -2.40
C LYS A 11 -3.84 1.17 -3.07
N ALA A 12 -5.03 1.56 -2.60
CA ALA A 12 -6.29 1.11 -3.19
C ALA A 12 -6.43 1.57 -4.65
N VAL A 13 -6.11 2.84 -4.94
CA VAL A 13 -6.18 3.38 -6.31
C VAL A 13 -5.16 2.71 -7.24
N LEU A 14 -3.92 2.50 -6.76
CA LEU A 14 -2.90 1.81 -7.54
C LEU A 14 -3.26 0.33 -7.76
N ALA A 15 -3.83 -0.34 -6.76
CA ALA A 15 -4.25 -1.73 -6.88
C ALA A 15 -5.39 -1.89 -7.90
N ASP A 16 -6.40 -1.01 -7.84
CA ASP A 16 -7.52 -1.01 -8.80
C ASP A 16 -7.02 -0.74 -10.24
N PHE A 17 -6.17 0.28 -10.40
CA PHE A 17 -5.61 0.59 -11.72
C PHE A 17 -4.73 -0.54 -12.27
N LYS A 18 -3.91 -1.16 -11.42
CA LYS A 18 -3.14 -2.34 -11.80
C LYS A 18 -4.05 -3.49 -12.21
N SER A 19 -5.10 -3.79 -11.44
CA SER A 19 -6.05 -4.87 -11.76
C SER A 19 -6.69 -4.65 -13.12
N PHE A 20 -7.13 -3.42 -13.39
CA PHE A 20 -7.65 -3.07 -14.71
C PHE A 20 -6.63 -3.35 -15.83
N LEU A 21 -5.37 -2.96 -15.65
CA LEU A 21 -4.32 -3.20 -16.64
C LEU A 21 -4.00 -4.69 -16.79
N ASP A 22 -3.87 -5.45 -15.71
CA ASP A 22 -3.66 -6.90 -15.74
C ASP A 22 -4.73 -7.60 -16.58
N ASP A 23 -6.00 -7.27 -16.33
CA ASP A 23 -7.13 -7.93 -16.97
C ASP A 23 -7.30 -7.50 -18.45
N ASN A 24 -6.87 -6.29 -18.81
CA ASN A 24 -7.24 -5.68 -20.08
C ASN A 24 -6.07 -5.39 -21.03
N VAL A 25 -4.80 -5.43 -20.60
CA VAL A 25 -3.65 -5.05 -21.44
C VAL A 25 -3.61 -5.79 -22.76
N ALA A 26 -3.88 -7.10 -22.79
CA ALA A 26 -3.90 -7.88 -24.02
C ALA A 26 -4.99 -7.42 -25.01
N THR A 27 -6.12 -6.95 -24.48
CA THR A 27 -7.27 -6.47 -25.25
C THR A 27 -7.09 -5.04 -25.74
N ILE A 28 -6.59 -4.13 -24.88
CA ILE A 28 -6.49 -2.71 -25.21
C ILE A 28 -5.22 -2.39 -26.00
N LYS A 29 -4.14 -3.18 -25.88
CA LYS A 29 -2.86 -2.91 -26.54
C LYS A 29 -2.98 -2.73 -28.05
N PRO A 30 -3.62 -3.62 -28.83
CA PRO A 30 -3.75 -3.43 -30.28
C PRO A 30 -4.50 -2.14 -30.64
N ALA A 31 -5.54 -1.81 -29.88
CA ALA A 31 -6.32 -0.61 -30.09
C ALA A 31 -5.49 0.66 -29.78
N ILE A 32 -4.77 0.68 -28.67
CA ILE A 32 -3.90 1.80 -28.28
C ILE A 32 -2.80 2.02 -29.32
N GLN A 33 -2.14 0.96 -29.78
CA GLN A 33 -1.08 1.07 -30.79
C GLN A 33 -1.64 1.56 -32.14
N ALA A 34 -2.82 1.09 -32.55
CA ALA A 34 -3.49 1.57 -33.76
C ALA A 34 -3.84 3.06 -33.65
N ILE A 35 -4.41 3.50 -32.52
CA ILE A 35 -4.74 4.91 -32.30
C ILE A 35 -3.46 5.76 -32.24
N ALA A 36 -2.41 5.28 -31.56
CA ALA A 36 -1.13 5.98 -31.44
C ALA A 36 -0.47 6.25 -32.81
N SER A 37 -0.67 5.37 -33.79
CA SER A 37 -0.18 5.57 -35.16
C SER A 37 -0.88 6.71 -35.90
N LEU A 38 -2.10 7.07 -35.47
CA LEU A 38 -2.90 8.16 -36.05
C LEU A 38 -2.84 9.43 -35.19
N VAL A 39 -2.65 9.27 -33.88
CA VAL A 39 -2.71 10.32 -32.85
C VAL A 39 -1.50 10.16 -31.93
N PRO A 40 -0.36 10.80 -32.24
CA PRO A 40 0.88 10.69 -31.47
C PRO A 40 0.73 11.04 -29.98
N GLN A 41 -0.24 11.89 -29.64
CA GLN A 41 -0.57 12.31 -28.27
C GLN A 41 -0.95 11.14 -27.36
N VAL A 42 -1.38 10.00 -27.91
CA VAL A 42 -1.61 8.78 -27.11
C VAL A 42 -0.30 8.24 -26.54
N THR A 43 0.78 8.24 -27.32
CA THR A 43 2.11 7.83 -26.84
C THR A 43 2.61 8.82 -25.79
N GLU A 44 2.45 10.12 -26.06
CA GLU A 44 2.82 11.18 -25.13
C GLU A 44 2.09 11.07 -23.79
N LEU A 45 0.78 10.77 -23.81
CA LEU A 45 0.01 10.52 -22.59
C LEU A 45 0.58 9.32 -21.80
N ILE A 46 0.90 8.22 -22.47
CA ILE A 46 1.50 7.05 -21.82
C ILE A 46 2.87 7.40 -21.23
N ASP A 47 3.68 8.20 -21.93
CA ASP A 47 4.98 8.68 -21.43
C ASP A 47 4.82 9.54 -20.17
N LEU A 48 3.88 10.50 -20.18
CA LEU A 48 3.58 11.34 -19.01
C LEU A 48 3.08 10.53 -17.81
N LEU A 49 2.25 9.50 -18.05
CA LEU A 49 1.81 8.59 -16.99
C LEU A 49 3.01 7.80 -16.43
N VAL A 50 3.89 7.27 -17.27
CA VAL A 50 5.11 6.58 -16.84
C VAL A 50 6.02 7.52 -16.04
N GLU A 51 6.16 8.78 -16.46
CA GLU A 51 6.95 9.78 -15.73
C GLU A 51 6.35 10.05 -14.33
N LEU A 52 5.04 10.23 -14.24
CA LEU A 52 4.34 10.41 -12.97
C LEU A 52 4.55 9.20 -12.04
N MET A 53 4.41 7.98 -12.56
CA MET A 53 4.64 6.75 -11.80
C MET A 53 6.08 6.67 -11.26
N ASN A 54 7.07 7.08 -12.05
CA ASN A 54 8.48 7.13 -11.61
C ASN A 54 8.74 8.22 -10.56
N LYS A 55 8.07 9.37 -10.65
CA LYS A 55 8.13 10.41 -9.61
C LYS A 55 7.52 9.90 -8.30
N LEU A 56 6.35 9.28 -8.36
CA LEU A 56 5.72 8.64 -7.19
C LEU A 56 6.63 7.57 -6.59
N LYS A 57 7.26 6.73 -7.43
CA LYS A 57 8.25 5.74 -6.99
C LYS A 57 9.39 6.39 -6.20
N THR A 58 9.94 7.48 -6.73
CA THR A 58 11.04 8.22 -6.11
C THR A 58 10.64 8.80 -4.76
N GLU A 59 9.49 9.46 -4.68
CA GLU A 59 8.97 10.00 -3.42
C GLU A 59 8.74 8.89 -2.38
N ILE A 60 8.15 7.76 -2.78
CA ILE A 60 7.94 6.61 -1.88
C ILE A 60 9.27 6.01 -1.44
N GLN A 61 10.27 5.91 -2.31
CA GLN A 61 11.62 5.47 -1.94
C GLN A 61 12.27 6.40 -0.93
N ASN A 62 12.04 7.71 -1.07
CA ASN A 62 12.55 8.75 -0.17
C ASN A 62 11.81 8.83 1.17
N LEU A 63 10.67 8.15 1.33
CA LEU A 63 10.03 8.02 2.64
C LEU A 63 10.97 7.28 3.59
N ASP A 64 11.64 8.03 4.45
CA ASP A 64 12.45 7.49 5.53
C ASP A 64 11.55 7.18 6.72
N VAL A 65 11.06 5.95 6.76
CA VAL A 65 10.23 5.47 7.87
C VAL A 65 11.05 5.38 9.17
N GLY A 66 12.38 5.24 9.05
CA GLY A 66 13.32 5.28 10.18
C GLY A 66 13.54 6.69 10.74
N ALA A 67 13.21 7.73 9.97
CA ALA A 67 13.24 9.13 10.43
C ALA A 67 12.01 9.52 11.23
N ILE A 68 10.95 8.70 11.31
CA ILE A 68 9.80 8.94 12.18
C ILE A 68 10.22 8.64 13.63
N PRO A 69 10.48 9.67 14.47
CA PRO A 69 10.95 9.42 15.82
C PRO A 69 9.84 8.71 16.62
N GLY A 70 10.18 7.66 17.37
CA GLY A 70 9.21 6.91 18.15
C GLY A 70 8.53 5.75 17.42
N LEU A 71 8.75 5.55 16.10
CA LEU A 71 8.06 4.48 15.36
C LEU A 71 8.49 3.09 15.82
N GLY A 72 9.78 2.91 16.12
CA GLY A 72 10.31 1.67 16.69
C GLY A 72 9.74 1.41 18.08
N GLU A 73 9.66 2.45 18.92
CA GLU A 73 9.10 2.40 20.26
C GLU A 73 7.59 2.09 20.25
N VAL A 74 6.86 2.56 19.23
CA VAL A 74 5.44 2.22 19.03
C VAL A 74 5.28 0.74 18.67
N ALA A 75 6.14 0.19 17.81
CA ALA A 75 6.14 -1.23 17.49
C ALA A 75 6.52 -2.10 18.71
N GLU A 76 7.49 -1.65 19.51
CA GLU A 76 7.83 -2.31 20.77
C GLU A 76 6.70 -2.24 21.79
N PHE A 77 6.01 -1.09 21.89
CA PHE A 77 4.88 -0.90 22.78
C PHE A 77 3.74 -1.86 22.42
N THR A 78 3.32 -1.88 21.16
CA THR A 78 2.22 -2.75 20.70
C THR A 78 2.58 -4.22 20.82
N GLY A 79 3.83 -4.60 20.57
CA GLY A 79 4.33 -5.96 20.76
C GLY A 79 4.35 -6.44 22.22
N LYS A 80 4.39 -5.53 23.20
CA LYS A 80 4.33 -5.88 24.63
C LYS A 80 2.90 -6.09 25.15
N ILE A 81 1.88 -5.60 24.44
CA ILE A 81 0.48 -5.66 24.88
C ILE A 81 -0.01 -7.10 25.11
N PRO A 82 0.22 -8.08 24.21
CA PRO A 82 -0.26 -9.45 24.44
C PRO A 82 0.27 -10.07 25.74
N ALA A 83 1.58 -9.92 26.00
CA ALA A 83 2.20 -10.43 27.22
C ALA A 83 1.68 -9.74 28.49
N PHE A 84 1.41 -8.42 28.40
CA PHE A 84 0.79 -7.67 29.49
C PHE A 84 -0.64 -8.15 29.77
N LEU A 85 -1.46 -8.35 28.73
CA LEU A 85 -2.84 -8.82 28.87
C LEU A 85 -2.90 -10.26 29.39
N ASP A 86 -1.98 -11.13 28.95
CA ASP A 86 -1.86 -12.50 29.46
C ASP A 86 -1.50 -12.53 30.95
N ALA A 87 -0.63 -11.64 31.41
CA ALA A 87 -0.31 -11.50 32.82
C ALA A 87 -1.50 -10.94 33.61
N ALA A 88 -2.20 -9.94 33.07
CA ALA A 88 -3.39 -9.36 33.68
C ALA A 88 -4.51 -10.39 33.84
N LYS A 89 -4.75 -11.25 32.84
CA LYS A 89 -5.78 -12.30 32.86
C LYS A 89 -5.56 -13.31 33.99
N LYS A 90 -4.30 -13.59 34.35
CA LYS A 90 -3.94 -14.50 35.45
C LYS A 90 -4.20 -13.90 36.83
N ILE A 91 -4.06 -12.58 36.97
CA ILE A 91 -4.22 -11.87 38.26
C ILE A 91 -5.68 -11.43 38.47
N LEU A 92 -6.37 -11.07 37.39
CA LEU A 92 -7.74 -10.55 37.39
C LEU A 92 -8.69 -11.49 36.61
N PRO A 93 -8.91 -12.73 37.07
CA PRO A 93 -9.73 -13.71 36.35
C PRO A 93 -11.22 -13.30 36.26
N GLY A 94 -11.67 -12.32 37.05
CA GLY A 94 -13.02 -11.75 36.96
C GLY A 94 -13.19 -10.67 35.88
N GLU A 95 -12.10 -10.15 35.32
CA GLU A 95 -12.08 -9.05 34.34
C GLU A 95 -11.82 -9.56 32.91
N THR A 96 -12.08 -10.84 32.64
CA THR A 96 -11.76 -11.49 31.36
C THR A 96 -12.37 -10.79 30.16
N GLY A 97 -13.61 -10.28 30.28
CA GLY A 97 -14.29 -9.57 29.18
C GLY A 97 -13.64 -8.23 28.82
N ALA A 98 -13.16 -7.47 29.82
CA ALA A 98 -12.44 -6.22 29.57
C ALA A 98 -11.07 -6.48 28.93
N ILE A 99 -10.36 -7.51 29.42
CA ILE A 99 -9.06 -7.91 28.90
C ILE A 99 -9.17 -8.44 27.46
N GLU A 100 -10.20 -9.22 27.15
CA GLU A 100 -10.48 -9.70 25.79
C GLU A 100 -10.83 -8.55 24.84
N SER A 101 -11.61 -7.57 25.30
CA SER A 101 -11.89 -6.36 24.50
C SER A 101 -10.62 -5.57 24.17
N ILE A 102 -9.67 -5.47 25.10
CA ILE A 102 -8.38 -4.81 24.85
C ILE A 102 -7.52 -5.66 23.91
N ALA A 103 -7.54 -6.99 24.05
CA ALA A 103 -6.80 -7.90 23.18
C ALA A 103 -7.29 -7.81 21.73
N ASP A 104 -8.60 -7.70 21.51
CA ASP A 104 -9.19 -7.52 20.17
C ASP A 104 -8.70 -6.23 19.51
N VAL A 105 -8.70 -5.11 20.25
CA VAL A 105 -8.18 -3.83 19.75
C VAL A 105 -6.67 -3.90 19.50
N ALA A 106 -5.91 -4.50 20.41
CA ALA A 106 -4.47 -4.67 20.26
C ALA A 106 -4.12 -5.50 19.03
N SER A 107 -4.89 -6.58 18.78
CA SER A 107 -4.75 -7.44 17.60
C SER A 107 -4.92 -6.66 16.30
N VAL A 108 -5.91 -5.75 16.23
CA VAL A 108 -6.08 -4.86 15.07
C VAL A 108 -4.86 -3.99 14.86
N VAL A 109 -4.32 -3.37 15.91
CA VAL A 109 -3.16 -2.47 15.81
C VAL A 109 -1.88 -3.23 15.45
N THR A 110 -1.65 -4.42 16.03
CA THR A 110 -0.48 -5.26 15.73
C THR A 110 -0.58 -5.96 14.38
N GLY A 111 -1.79 -6.14 13.85
CA GLY A 111 -2.04 -6.74 12.55
C GLY A 111 -1.94 -5.77 11.38
N LEU A 112 -1.75 -4.47 11.64
CA LEU A 112 -1.49 -3.49 10.59
C LEU A 112 -0.12 -3.75 9.94
N PRO A 113 0.00 -3.66 8.61
CA PRO A 113 1.29 -3.74 7.96
C PRO A 113 2.23 -2.66 8.51
N SER A 114 3.50 -3.02 8.70
CA SER A 114 4.54 -2.05 9.01
C SER A 114 4.69 -1.03 7.87
N VAL A 115 5.18 0.17 8.18
CA VAL A 115 5.38 1.22 7.18
C VAL A 115 6.33 0.75 6.06
N ASP A 116 7.32 -0.10 6.38
CA ASP A 116 8.19 -0.75 5.39
C ASP A 116 7.44 -1.71 4.46
N GLN A 117 6.49 -2.48 5.00
CA GLN A 117 5.64 -3.35 4.19
C GLN A 117 4.74 -2.54 3.26
N VAL A 118 4.08 -1.49 3.77
CA VAL A 118 3.25 -0.59 2.94
C VAL A 118 4.09 0.06 1.85
N LYS A 119 5.31 0.53 2.17
CA LYS A 119 6.26 1.08 1.20
C LYS A 119 6.60 0.07 0.11
N THR A 120 6.91 -1.16 0.50
CA THR A 120 7.25 -2.23 -0.46
C THR A 120 6.07 -2.52 -1.38
N GLU A 121 4.85 -2.69 -0.84
CA GLU A 121 3.64 -2.93 -1.62
C GLU A 121 3.37 -1.82 -2.64
N LEU A 122 3.51 -0.55 -2.23
CA LEU A 122 3.34 0.59 -3.14
C LEU A 122 4.38 0.59 -4.27
N LEU A 123 5.64 0.28 -3.96
CA LEU A 123 6.70 0.22 -4.97
C LEU A 123 6.47 -0.91 -5.99
N ASP A 124 5.96 -2.05 -5.53
CA ASP A 124 5.61 -3.18 -6.39
C ASP A 124 4.43 -2.85 -7.31
N LEU A 125 3.36 -2.24 -6.77
CA LEU A 125 2.23 -1.76 -7.56
C LEU A 125 2.67 -0.77 -8.64
N ILE A 126 3.47 0.23 -8.28
CA ILE A 126 3.99 1.23 -9.20
C ILE A 126 4.83 0.61 -10.29
N THR A 127 5.71 -0.34 -9.94
CA THR A 127 6.58 -1.02 -10.89
C THR A 127 5.77 -1.87 -11.88
N ALA A 128 4.73 -2.56 -11.41
CA ALA A 128 3.84 -3.33 -12.28
C ALA A 128 3.07 -2.43 -13.25
N ILE A 129 2.42 -1.37 -12.75
CA ILE A 129 1.69 -0.40 -13.60
C ILE A 129 2.62 0.18 -14.67
N THR A 130 3.82 0.60 -14.28
CA THR A 130 4.81 1.16 -15.20
C THR A 130 5.19 0.16 -16.29
N THR A 131 5.28 -1.13 -15.95
CA THR A 131 5.55 -2.21 -16.91
C THR A 131 4.40 -2.35 -17.90
N HIS A 132 3.16 -2.38 -17.42
CA HIS A 132 1.98 -2.43 -18.28
C HIS A 132 1.90 -1.23 -19.22
N LEU A 133 2.04 -0.01 -18.69
CA LEU A 133 2.01 1.21 -19.50
C LEU A 133 3.08 1.21 -20.60
N ASN A 134 4.32 0.84 -20.29
CA ASN A 134 5.37 0.71 -21.31
C ASN A 134 5.03 -0.36 -22.36
N SER A 135 4.35 -1.43 -21.97
CA SER A 135 3.94 -2.48 -22.91
C SER A 135 2.87 -2.04 -23.91
N LEU A 136 2.14 -0.96 -23.63
CA LEU A 136 1.09 -0.39 -24.50
C LEU A 136 1.64 0.52 -25.61
N LYS A 137 2.91 0.91 -25.51
CA LYS A 137 3.57 1.74 -26.53
C LYS A 137 3.74 0.96 -27.85
N PRO A 138 3.73 1.64 -29.01
CA PRO A 138 4.00 1.04 -30.32
C PRO A 138 5.35 0.32 -30.38
#